data_AF-Q0K938-F1
#
_entry.id   AF-Q0K938-F1
#
_cell.length_a   1.000
_cell.length_b   1.000
_cell.length_c   1.000
_cell.angle_alpha   90.00
_cell.angle_beta   90.00
_cell.angle_gamma   90.00
#
_symmetry.space_group_name_H-M   'P 1'
#
loop_
_entity.id
_entity.type
_entity.pdbx_description
1 polymer ?
#
loop_
_entity_poly.entity_id
_entity_poly.type
_entity_poly.pdbx_seq_one_letter_code
_entity_poly.pdbx_strand_id
1 'polypeptide(L)'
;MMKGQLAGLMKQAQQMQENMKKMQEQLAQIEVEGQSGAGLVKVVMTCKNDVKRVTIDPSLLAEGEDKDLLEDLVAAAFNDAVRKAEATSQEKMGSMTSGLPLPPGFKLRVLNATVKASSPTSLQALVEALRVLPGVGPKSAQRMAYHLLQHDREGARKLGDALRGAADHIRHCQRCNTFTEQEICETCLDDRRDASVLCVVETPADQVMIEQTLTYRGKYFVLMGRLSPLDGIGPREIHLDRLLARATEPELGGPVGEVIVATNFTSEGEATAHYIGEMLKARGLKVSRLARGVPVGGELEYVDAGTIARAVMDRRNL
;
A
#
# COMPACT_ATOMS: atom_id res chain seq x y z
N MET A 1 -14.20 73.05 11.81
CA MET A 1 -12.86 72.47 12.11
C MET A 1 -12.62 71.06 11.51
N MET A 2 -13.55 70.42 10.78
CA MET A 2 -13.37 69.02 10.31
C MET A 2 -12.80 68.84 8.88
N LYS A 3 -12.55 69.90 8.09
CA LYS A 3 -11.98 69.78 6.73
C LYS A 3 -10.45 69.58 6.71
N GLY A 4 -9.73 70.03 7.74
CA GLY A 4 -8.28 69.87 7.84
C GLY A 4 -7.82 68.47 8.29
N GLN A 5 -8.61 67.79 9.13
CA GLN A 5 -8.31 66.44 9.61
C GLN A 5 -8.47 65.37 8.53
N LEU A 6 -9.47 65.50 7.63
CA LEU A 6 -9.70 64.53 6.56
C LEU A 6 -8.62 64.58 5.47
N ALA A 7 -8.11 65.78 5.15
CA ALA A 7 -7.02 65.98 4.19
C ALA A 7 -5.68 65.41 4.72
N GLY A 8 -5.41 65.55 6.02
CA GLY A 8 -4.26 64.93 6.67
C GLY A 8 -4.32 63.39 6.64
N LEU A 9 -5.51 62.83 6.85
CA LEU A 9 -5.74 61.38 6.87
C LEU A 9 -5.64 60.74 5.47
N MET A 10 -6.08 61.43 4.41
CA MET A 10 -5.85 60.98 3.02
C MET A 10 -4.37 61.02 2.63
N LYS A 11 -3.62 62.04 3.05
CA LYS A 11 -2.18 62.13 2.80
C LYS A 11 -1.42 61.01 3.52
N GLN A 12 -1.86 60.68 4.74
CA GLN A 12 -1.33 59.56 5.51
C GLN A 12 -1.66 58.20 4.86
N ALA A 13 -2.87 58.03 4.31
CA ALA A 13 -3.27 56.84 3.58
C ALA A 13 -2.52 56.67 2.24
N GLN A 14 -2.29 57.75 1.48
CA GLN A 14 -1.48 57.72 0.26
C GLN A 14 -0.01 57.37 0.57
N GLN A 15 0.56 57.95 1.63
CA GLN A 15 1.92 57.64 2.06
C GLN A 15 2.06 56.20 2.56
N MET A 16 1.02 55.67 3.23
CA MET A 16 0.95 54.26 3.61
C MET A 16 0.89 53.34 2.39
N GLN A 17 0.07 53.68 1.39
CA GLN A 17 -0.04 52.90 0.13
C GLN A 17 1.29 52.88 -0.64
N GLU A 18 1.99 54.00 -0.73
CA GLU A 18 3.28 54.08 -1.43
C GLU A 18 4.39 53.31 -0.69
N ASN A 19 4.42 53.40 0.64
CA ASN A 19 5.32 52.60 1.48
C ASN A 19 5.02 51.10 1.35
N MET A 20 3.74 50.72 1.29
CA MET A 20 3.32 49.33 1.11
C MET A 20 3.73 48.79 -0.27
N LYS A 21 3.66 49.61 -1.33
CA LYS A 21 4.11 49.23 -2.67
C LYS A 21 5.63 49.02 -2.74
N LYS A 22 6.42 49.97 -2.23
CA LYS A 22 7.89 49.84 -2.15
C LYS A 22 8.30 48.63 -1.31
N MET A 23 7.55 48.31 -0.27
CA MET A 23 7.79 47.13 0.55
C MET A 23 7.43 45.82 -0.17
N GLN A 24 6.32 45.74 -0.89
CA GLN A 24 6.00 44.59 -1.73
C GLN A 24 7.07 44.34 -2.83
N GLU A 25 7.69 45.41 -3.34
CA GLU A 25 8.81 45.34 -4.29
C GLU A 25 10.11 44.85 -3.60
N GLN A 26 10.40 45.29 -2.37
CA GLN A 26 11.53 44.80 -1.59
C GLN A 26 11.37 43.32 -1.20
N LEU A 27 10.17 42.91 -0.80
CA LEU A 27 9.85 41.50 -0.53
C LEU A 27 10.05 40.62 -1.77
N ALA A 28 9.81 41.16 -2.96
CA ALA A 28 10.03 40.45 -4.22
C ALA A 28 11.50 40.11 -4.51
N GLN A 29 12.43 40.85 -3.92
CA GLN A 29 13.87 40.71 -4.18
C GLN A 29 14.60 39.93 -3.09
N ILE A 30 13.94 39.65 -1.96
CA ILE A 30 14.55 38.87 -0.90
C ILE A 30 14.56 37.40 -1.30
N GLU A 31 15.75 36.83 -1.30
CA GLU A 31 15.98 35.43 -1.56
C GLU A 31 16.03 34.64 -0.25
N VAL A 32 15.43 33.46 -0.26
CA VAL A 32 15.51 32.46 0.80
C VAL A 32 16.03 31.15 0.22
N GLU A 33 16.73 30.38 1.04
CA GLU A 33 17.29 29.09 0.66
C GLU A 33 16.65 27.95 1.44
N GLY A 34 15.93 27.08 0.72
CA GLY A 34 15.46 25.79 1.23
C GLY A 34 16.45 24.69 0.94
N GLN A 35 16.54 23.70 1.83
CA GLN A 35 17.48 22.59 1.69
C GLN A 35 16.84 21.25 2.04
N SER A 36 17.35 20.17 1.47
CA SER A 36 17.01 18.79 1.84
C SER A 36 18.24 17.88 1.75
N GLY A 37 18.14 16.67 2.33
CA GLY A 37 19.22 15.66 2.27
C GLY A 37 20.55 16.18 2.82
N ALA A 38 20.54 16.83 3.99
CA ALA A 38 21.73 17.48 4.56
C ALA A 38 22.43 18.52 3.65
N GLY A 39 21.67 19.13 2.73
CA GLY A 39 22.18 20.17 1.83
C GLY A 39 22.57 19.66 0.44
N LEU A 40 22.31 18.38 0.14
CA LEU A 40 22.52 17.79 -1.19
C LEU A 40 21.60 18.41 -2.25
N VAL A 41 20.41 18.88 -1.88
CA VAL A 41 19.58 19.70 -2.74
C VAL A 41 19.30 21.04 -2.07
N LYS A 42 19.51 22.12 -2.81
CA LYS A 42 19.27 23.50 -2.37
C LYS A 42 18.41 24.23 -3.39
N VAL A 43 17.37 24.92 -2.92
CA VAL A 43 16.47 25.74 -3.74
C VAL A 43 16.53 27.17 -3.23
N VAL A 44 16.97 28.08 -4.09
CA VAL A 44 16.94 29.52 -3.85
C VAL A 44 15.71 30.10 -4.54
N MET A 45 14.82 30.74 -3.79
CA MET A 45 13.63 31.39 -4.32
C MET A 45 13.37 32.74 -3.65
N THR A 46 12.57 33.58 -4.30
CA THR A 46 12.14 34.85 -3.72
C THR A 46 10.95 34.66 -2.77
N CYS A 47 10.65 35.65 -1.93
CA CYS A 47 9.42 35.64 -1.12
C CYS A 47 8.12 35.75 -1.95
N LYS A 48 8.20 35.88 -3.28
CA LYS A 48 7.06 35.76 -4.21
C LYS A 48 6.91 34.34 -4.78
N ASN A 49 7.69 33.39 -4.29
CA ASN A 49 7.80 32.02 -4.80
C ASN A 49 8.39 31.92 -6.21
N ASP A 50 9.19 32.91 -6.65
CA ASP A 50 9.96 32.80 -7.89
C ASP A 50 11.26 32.03 -7.63
N VAL A 51 11.40 30.84 -8.21
CA VAL A 51 12.64 30.05 -8.10
C VAL A 51 13.74 30.69 -8.94
N LYS A 52 14.88 30.99 -8.30
CA LYS A 52 16.06 31.55 -8.96
C LYS A 52 17.09 30.50 -9.29
N ARG A 53 17.27 29.51 -8.41
CA ARG A 53 18.28 28.48 -8.58
C ARG A 53 17.88 27.18 -7.90
N VAL A 54 18.19 26.08 -8.55
CA VAL A 54 18.19 24.74 -7.93
C VAL A 54 19.60 24.20 -8.07
N THR A 55 20.19 23.79 -6.94
CA THR A 55 21.51 23.17 -6.88
C THR A 55 21.32 21.75 -6.40
N ILE A 56 21.84 20.79 -7.17
CA ILE A 56 21.82 19.36 -6.85
C ILE A 56 23.27 18.92 -6.78
N ASP A 57 23.65 18.29 -5.67
CA ASP A 57 24.98 17.75 -5.49
C ASP A 57 25.26 16.65 -6.53
N PRO A 58 26.44 16.65 -7.18
CA PRO A 58 26.77 15.64 -8.18
C PRO A 58 26.71 14.19 -7.68
N SER A 59 26.84 13.97 -6.37
CA SER A 59 26.71 12.62 -5.78
C SER A 59 25.34 11.99 -6.06
N LEU A 60 24.27 12.80 -6.11
CA LEU A 60 22.91 12.35 -6.44
C LEU A 60 22.69 12.05 -7.94
N LEU A 61 23.69 12.32 -8.78
CA LEU A 61 23.64 12.11 -10.22
C LEU A 61 24.58 10.98 -10.68
N ALA A 62 25.26 10.32 -9.74
CA ALA A 62 26.14 9.20 -10.03
C ALA A 62 25.34 7.97 -10.50
N GLU A 63 25.94 7.15 -11.36
CA GLU A 63 25.34 5.89 -11.82
C GLU A 63 25.08 4.95 -10.61
N GLY A 64 23.81 4.63 -10.36
CA GLY A 64 23.38 3.75 -9.28
C GLY A 64 22.56 4.41 -8.17
N GLU A 65 22.43 5.74 -8.16
CA GLU A 65 21.52 6.45 -7.25
C GLU A 65 20.06 6.39 -7.74
N ASP A 66 19.14 6.27 -6.79
CA ASP A 66 17.71 6.08 -7.07
C ASP A 66 17.09 7.42 -7.55
N LYS A 67 16.61 7.43 -8.79
CA LYS A 67 15.87 8.57 -9.36
C LYS A 67 14.74 9.02 -8.43
N ASP A 68 14.08 8.08 -7.76
CA ASP A 68 12.96 8.38 -6.88
C ASP A 68 13.42 9.16 -5.62
N LEU A 69 14.63 8.89 -5.10
CA LEU A 69 15.24 9.65 -4.01
C LEU A 69 15.51 11.11 -4.41
N LEU A 70 16.01 11.34 -5.62
CA LEU A 70 16.27 12.70 -6.12
C LEU A 70 14.97 13.50 -6.26
N GLU A 71 13.91 12.87 -6.79
CA GLU A 71 12.58 13.49 -6.91
C GLU A 71 12.04 13.92 -5.53
N ASP A 72 12.15 13.06 -4.52
CA ASP A 72 11.74 13.35 -3.14
C ASP A 72 12.56 14.48 -2.49
N LEU A 73 13.88 14.47 -2.69
CA LEU A 73 14.77 15.50 -2.16
C LEU A 73 14.46 16.88 -2.78
N VAL A 74 14.17 16.94 -4.08
CA VAL A 74 13.78 18.20 -4.75
C VAL A 74 12.46 18.73 -4.19
N ALA A 75 11.45 17.86 -4.04
CA ALA A 75 10.16 18.25 -3.45
C ALA A 75 10.32 18.76 -2.00
N ALA A 76 11.15 18.08 -1.19
CA ALA A 76 11.42 18.48 0.18
C ALA A 76 12.13 19.84 0.26
N ALA A 77 13.15 20.09 -0.58
CA ALA A 77 13.88 21.35 -0.60
C ALA A 77 12.99 22.52 -1.04
N PHE A 78 12.10 22.30 -2.01
CA PHE A 78 11.12 23.30 -2.42
C PHE A 78 10.14 23.65 -1.30
N ASN A 79 9.58 22.64 -0.62
CA ASN A 79 8.67 22.85 0.50
C ASN A 79 9.35 23.58 1.67
N ASP A 80 10.64 23.29 1.92
CA ASP A 80 11.43 24.01 2.91
C ASP A 80 11.64 25.49 2.53
N ALA A 81 11.92 25.76 1.26
CA ALA A 81 12.08 27.11 0.74
C ALA A 81 10.79 27.94 0.87
N VAL A 82 9.63 27.34 0.56
CA VAL A 82 8.32 27.99 0.71
C VAL A 82 8.03 28.37 2.17
N ARG A 83 8.26 27.45 3.12
CA ARG A 83 8.06 27.75 4.55
C ARG A 83 8.96 28.89 5.03
N LYS A 84 10.21 28.91 4.57
CA LYS A 84 11.16 30.00 4.89
C LYS A 84 10.73 31.32 4.25
N ALA A 85 10.28 31.30 2.99
CA ALA A 85 9.74 32.49 2.30
C ALA A 85 8.57 33.10 3.07
N GLU A 86 7.62 32.27 3.51
CA GLU A 86 6.47 32.70 4.31
C GLU A 86 6.90 33.28 5.66
N ALA A 87 7.80 32.61 6.38
CA ALA A 87 8.32 33.09 7.66
C ALA A 87 9.05 34.43 7.53
N THR A 88 9.93 34.57 6.54
CA THR A 88 10.64 35.83 6.27
C THR A 88 9.69 36.94 5.84
N SER A 89 8.65 36.61 5.07
CA SER A 89 7.60 37.56 4.67
C SER A 89 6.79 38.05 5.86
N GLN A 90 6.44 37.15 6.78
CA GLN A 90 5.73 37.49 8.03
C GLN A 90 6.59 38.30 9.00
N GLU A 91 7.88 37.97 9.17
CA GLU A 91 8.79 38.71 10.06
C GLU A 91 8.99 40.16 9.58
N LYS A 92 9.20 40.35 8.27
CA LYS A 92 9.39 41.67 7.69
C LYS A 92 8.10 42.49 7.61
N MET A 93 6.94 41.85 7.46
CA MET A 93 5.66 42.53 7.59
C MET A 93 5.31 42.86 9.05
N GLY A 94 5.57 41.94 9.99
CA GLY A 94 5.24 42.07 11.42
C GLY A 94 6.04 43.14 12.14
N SER A 95 7.33 43.28 11.82
CA SER A 95 8.20 44.34 12.36
C SER A 95 7.74 45.75 11.97
N MET A 96 7.02 45.91 10.85
CA MET A 96 6.51 47.21 10.41
C MET A 96 5.05 47.49 10.79
N THR A 97 4.25 46.46 11.12
CA THR A 97 2.88 46.65 11.64
C THR A 97 2.83 46.90 13.16
N SER A 98 3.97 46.81 13.85
CA SER A 98 4.12 47.00 15.30
C SER A 98 3.92 48.45 15.79
N GLY A 99 3.55 49.38 14.90
CA GLY A 99 3.34 50.80 15.21
C GLY A 99 2.04 51.43 14.69
N LEU A 100 1.09 50.65 14.15
CA LEU A 100 -0.20 51.19 13.68
C LEU A 100 -1.34 50.80 14.64
N PRO A 101 -2.19 51.75 15.09
CA PRO A 101 -3.40 51.41 15.81
C PRO A 101 -4.41 50.84 14.80
N LEU A 102 -4.46 49.52 14.67
CA LEU A 102 -5.52 48.85 13.91
C LEU A 102 -6.84 48.99 14.69
N PRO A 103 -7.92 49.49 14.07
CA PRO A 103 -9.22 49.57 14.73
C PRO A 103 -9.75 48.17 15.08
N PRO A 104 -10.35 47.98 16.27
CA PRO A 104 -10.86 46.69 16.72
C PRO A 104 -11.96 46.20 15.77
N GLY A 105 -11.67 45.13 15.03
CA GLY A 105 -12.60 44.52 14.06
C GLY A 105 -12.00 44.19 12.69
N PHE A 106 -10.86 44.79 12.33
CA PHE A 106 -10.17 44.46 11.08
C PHE A 106 -9.20 43.29 11.27
N LYS A 107 -9.75 42.06 11.36
CA LYS A 107 -8.92 40.86 11.17
C LYS A 107 -8.51 40.86 9.70
N LEU A 108 -7.27 41.25 9.42
CA LEU A 108 -6.62 40.90 8.16
C LEU A 108 -6.66 39.37 8.13
N ARG A 109 -7.63 38.82 7.40
CA ARG A 109 -7.65 37.42 7.02
C ARG A 109 -6.50 37.31 6.04
N VAL A 110 -5.28 37.22 6.58
CA VAL A 110 -4.18 36.56 5.90
C VAL A 110 -4.80 35.22 5.58
N LEU A 111 -5.13 35.04 4.30
CA LEU A 111 -5.48 33.74 3.79
C LEU A 111 -4.25 32.91 4.14
N ASN A 112 -4.33 32.18 5.25
CA ASN A 112 -3.74 30.88 5.34
C ASN A 112 -4.25 30.19 4.07
N ALA A 113 -3.48 30.30 3.00
CA ALA A 113 -3.32 29.19 2.09
C ALA A 113 -2.60 28.11 2.91
N THR A 114 -3.28 27.59 3.95
CA THR A 114 -3.38 26.15 4.07
C THR A 114 -3.64 25.72 2.66
N VAL A 115 -2.65 25.09 2.03
CA VAL A 115 -2.80 24.30 0.82
C VAL A 115 -4.18 23.69 0.95
N LYS A 116 -5.14 24.26 0.23
CA LYS A 116 -6.48 23.73 0.19
C LYS A 116 -6.16 22.37 -0.42
N ALA A 117 -6.18 21.32 0.41
CA ALA A 117 -6.20 19.97 -0.08
C ALA A 117 -7.45 19.93 -0.95
N SER A 118 -7.29 20.31 -2.21
CA SER A 118 -8.28 20.11 -3.24
C SER A 118 -8.51 18.63 -3.15
N SER A 119 -9.73 18.24 -2.75
CA SER A 119 -10.16 16.86 -2.75
C SER A 119 -9.57 16.22 -4.00
N PRO A 120 -8.83 15.10 -3.87
CA PRO A 120 -8.09 14.55 -4.99
C PRO A 120 -9.05 14.45 -6.17
N THR A 121 -8.59 14.93 -7.33
CA THR A 121 -9.42 14.83 -8.54
C THR A 121 -9.84 13.37 -8.73
N SER A 122 -10.99 13.11 -9.35
CA SER A 122 -11.45 11.73 -9.55
C SER A 122 -10.40 10.84 -10.25
N LEU A 123 -9.54 11.45 -11.06
CA LEU A 123 -8.36 10.80 -11.65
C LEU A 123 -7.30 10.42 -10.61
N GLN A 124 -6.92 11.34 -9.72
CA GLN A 124 -5.95 11.04 -8.64
C GLN A 124 -6.49 9.97 -7.68
N ALA A 125 -7.78 10.02 -7.35
CA ALA A 125 -8.42 8.98 -6.54
C ALA A 125 -8.36 7.60 -7.23
N LEU A 126 -8.58 7.53 -8.55
CA LEU A 126 -8.43 6.29 -9.31
C LEU A 126 -6.97 5.79 -9.31
N VAL A 127 -6.00 6.67 -9.52
CA VAL A 127 -4.57 6.31 -9.46
C VAL A 127 -4.21 5.75 -8.10
N GLU A 128 -4.65 6.39 -7.01
CA GLU A 128 -4.36 5.90 -5.67
C GLU A 128 -5.05 4.56 -5.38
N ALA A 129 -6.32 4.41 -5.79
CA ALA A 129 -7.06 3.17 -5.60
C ALA A 129 -6.40 1.98 -6.30
N LEU A 130 -5.79 2.17 -7.48
CA LEU A 130 -5.12 1.10 -8.22
C LEU A 130 -3.82 0.61 -7.55
N ARG A 131 -3.21 1.41 -6.64
CA ARG A 131 -1.96 1.05 -5.95
C ARG A 131 -2.13 -0.02 -4.87
N VAL A 132 -3.37 -0.30 -4.46
CA VAL A 132 -3.66 -1.40 -3.51
C VAL A 132 -3.36 -2.78 -4.12
N LEU A 133 -3.29 -2.86 -5.45
CA LEU A 133 -3.04 -4.10 -6.16
C LEU A 133 -1.57 -4.52 -6.03
N PRO A 134 -1.27 -5.80 -5.73
CA PRO A 134 0.10 -6.28 -5.62
C PRO A 134 0.85 -6.10 -6.95
N GLY A 135 2.06 -5.54 -6.88
CA GLY A 135 2.90 -5.26 -8.06
C GLY A 135 2.54 -3.96 -8.80
N VAL A 136 1.57 -3.17 -8.33
CA VAL A 136 1.18 -1.90 -8.96
C VAL A 136 1.78 -0.71 -8.24
N GLY A 137 2.92 -0.23 -8.74
CA GLY A 137 3.54 1.02 -8.28
C GLY A 137 2.86 2.29 -8.84
N PRO A 138 3.24 3.48 -8.35
CA PRO A 138 2.61 4.76 -8.71
C PRO A 138 2.62 5.04 -10.22
N LYS A 139 3.75 4.80 -10.89
CA LYS A 139 3.90 4.97 -12.35
C LYS A 139 2.98 4.03 -13.14
N SER A 140 2.85 2.77 -12.69
CA SER A 140 1.96 1.78 -13.32
C SER A 140 0.48 2.15 -13.12
N ALA A 141 0.08 2.51 -11.90
CA ALA A 141 -1.27 2.93 -11.58
C ALA A 141 -1.70 4.16 -12.42
N GLN A 142 -0.81 5.14 -12.57
CA GLN A 142 -1.04 6.29 -13.43
C GLN A 142 -1.29 5.86 -14.88
N ARG A 143 -0.41 5.03 -15.47
CA ARG A 143 -0.60 4.56 -16.86
C ARG A 143 -1.94 3.83 -17.04
N MET A 144 -2.31 2.96 -16.11
CA MET A 144 -3.59 2.24 -16.16
C MET A 144 -4.79 3.20 -16.10
N ALA A 145 -4.78 4.16 -15.18
CA ALA A 145 -5.87 5.14 -15.03
C ALA A 145 -6.07 5.98 -16.31
N TYR A 146 -4.99 6.49 -16.90
CA TYR A 146 -5.07 7.27 -18.14
C TYR A 146 -5.56 6.41 -19.31
N HIS A 147 -5.03 5.19 -19.46
CA HIS A 147 -5.47 4.27 -20.52
C HIS A 147 -6.96 3.97 -20.45
N LEU A 148 -7.47 3.62 -19.26
CA LEU A 148 -8.90 3.36 -19.03
C LEU A 148 -9.77 4.57 -19.40
N LEU A 149 -9.36 5.79 -19.01
CA LEU A 149 -10.17 6.98 -19.26
C LEU A 149 -10.06 7.53 -20.69
N GLN A 150 -8.98 7.23 -21.41
CA GLN A 150 -8.75 7.66 -22.79
C GLN A 150 -9.33 6.67 -23.80
N HIS A 151 -9.21 5.36 -23.53
CA HIS A 151 -9.47 4.32 -24.52
C HIS A 151 -10.61 3.38 -24.14
N ASP A 152 -10.91 3.18 -22.84
CA ASP A 152 -11.88 2.17 -22.41
C ASP A 152 -12.68 2.55 -21.15
N ARG A 153 -13.52 3.59 -21.29
CA ARG A 153 -14.38 4.05 -20.19
C ARG A 153 -15.46 3.05 -19.79
N GLU A 154 -15.89 2.21 -20.73
CA GLU A 154 -16.86 1.16 -20.44
C GLU A 154 -16.21 0.04 -19.63
N GLY A 155 -15.00 -0.40 -20.02
CA GLY A 155 -14.19 -1.33 -19.25
C GLY A 155 -13.88 -0.81 -17.84
N ALA A 156 -13.60 0.49 -17.70
CA ALA A 156 -13.41 1.12 -16.39
C ALA A 156 -14.65 0.98 -15.47
N ARG A 157 -15.86 1.19 -16.03
CA ARG A 157 -17.12 1.02 -15.28
C ARG A 157 -17.36 -0.44 -14.92
N LYS A 158 -17.22 -1.35 -15.89
CA LYS A 158 -17.36 -2.80 -15.69
C LYS A 158 -16.41 -3.31 -14.61
N LEU A 159 -15.15 -2.87 -14.63
CA LEU A 159 -14.17 -3.22 -13.60
C LEU A 159 -14.59 -2.71 -12.22
N GLY A 160 -15.02 -1.46 -12.11
CA GLY A 160 -15.50 -0.90 -10.85
C GLY A 160 -16.72 -1.64 -10.29
N ASP A 161 -17.66 -2.02 -11.16
CA ASP A 161 -18.84 -2.80 -10.77
C ASP A 161 -18.49 -4.23 -10.36
N ALA A 162 -17.56 -4.89 -11.06
CA ALA A 162 -17.08 -6.22 -10.72
C ALA A 162 -16.32 -6.24 -9.39
N LEU A 163 -15.44 -5.26 -9.14
CA LEU A 163 -14.73 -5.13 -7.87
C LEU A 163 -15.69 -4.91 -6.70
N ARG A 164 -16.67 -4.02 -6.87
CA ARG A 164 -17.71 -3.77 -5.86
C ARG A 164 -18.54 -5.03 -5.60
N GLY A 165 -19.01 -5.67 -6.67
CA GLY A 165 -19.77 -6.92 -6.58
C GLY A 165 -19.01 -8.01 -5.82
N ALA A 166 -17.74 -8.23 -6.15
CA ALA A 166 -16.89 -9.19 -5.47
C ALA A 166 -16.70 -8.86 -3.98
N ALA A 167 -16.39 -7.60 -3.65
CA ALA A 167 -16.18 -7.17 -2.27
C ALA A 167 -17.44 -7.29 -1.40
N ASP A 168 -18.62 -7.08 -1.98
CA ASP A 168 -19.89 -7.10 -1.25
C ASP A 168 -20.44 -8.54 -1.04
N HIS A 169 -20.18 -9.45 -1.98
CA HIS A 169 -20.85 -10.76 -2.03
C HIS A 169 -19.94 -11.94 -1.71
N ILE A 170 -18.65 -11.86 -2.02
CA ILE A 170 -17.70 -12.94 -1.73
C ILE A 170 -17.46 -13.00 -0.23
N ARG A 171 -17.67 -14.20 0.32
CA ARG A 171 -17.46 -14.54 1.72
C ARG A 171 -16.62 -15.81 1.82
N HIS A 172 -16.37 -16.22 3.06
CA HIS A 172 -15.69 -17.48 3.35
C HIS A 172 -16.70 -18.60 3.59
N CYS A 173 -16.43 -19.75 2.99
CA CYS A 173 -17.15 -20.98 3.26
C CYS A 173 -17.04 -21.31 4.76
N GLN A 174 -18.17 -21.57 5.42
CA GLN A 174 -18.16 -21.91 6.85
C GLN A 174 -17.35 -23.18 7.16
N ARG A 175 -17.28 -24.09 6.17
CA ARG A 175 -16.64 -25.41 6.27
C ARG A 175 -15.14 -25.41 5.97
N CYS A 176 -14.73 -24.97 4.78
CA CYS A 176 -13.33 -25.05 4.33
C CYS A 176 -12.62 -23.71 4.28
N ASN A 177 -13.30 -22.62 4.66
CA ASN A 177 -12.77 -21.26 4.63
C ASN A 177 -12.42 -20.69 3.24
N THR A 178 -12.63 -21.40 2.12
CA THR A 178 -12.40 -20.87 0.77
C THR A 178 -13.39 -19.75 0.39
N PHE A 179 -13.10 -19.01 -0.68
CA PHE A 179 -14.01 -18.00 -1.22
C PHE A 179 -15.25 -18.64 -1.86
N THR A 180 -16.42 -18.10 -1.54
CA THR A 180 -17.72 -18.51 -2.10
C THR A 180 -18.74 -17.41 -1.88
N GLU A 181 -19.83 -17.41 -2.65
CA GLU A 181 -20.99 -16.54 -2.39
C GLU A 181 -22.07 -17.25 -1.55
N GLN A 182 -21.95 -18.57 -1.40
CA GLN A 182 -22.86 -19.41 -0.62
C GLN A 182 -22.38 -19.53 0.84
N GLU A 183 -23.23 -20.07 1.71
CA GLU A 183 -22.82 -20.40 3.08
C GLU A 183 -21.75 -21.52 3.12
N ILE A 184 -21.92 -22.50 2.23
CA ILE A 184 -21.02 -23.63 2.03
C ILE A 184 -20.69 -23.72 0.55
N CYS A 185 -19.42 -23.82 0.19
CA CYS A 185 -19.00 -23.91 -1.21
C CYS A 185 -19.39 -25.25 -1.85
N GLU A 186 -19.47 -25.26 -3.19
CA GLU A 186 -19.79 -26.44 -4.00
C GLU A 186 -18.88 -27.63 -3.72
N THR A 187 -17.58 -27.41 -3.53
CA THR A 187 -16.61 -28.46 -3.17
C THR A 187 -16.97 -29.15 -1.84
N CYS A 188 -17.47 -28.40 -0.87
CA CYS A 188 -17.89 -28.96 0.41
C CYS A 188 -19.22 -29.70 0.31
N LEU A 189 -20.16 -29.20 -0.50
CA LEU A 189 -21.48 -29.81 -0.75
C LEU A 189 -21.44 -31.04 -1.67
N ASP A 190 -20.38 -31.23 -2.46
CA ASP A 190 -20.30 -32.37 -3.39
C ASP A 190 -20.12 -33.70 -2.65
N ASP A 191 -21.18 -34.50 -2.56
CA ASP A 191 -21.20 -35.81 -1.89
C ASP A 191 -20.39 -36.89 -2.62
N ARG A 192 -19.96 -36.65 -3.85
CA ARG A 192 -19.09 -37.59 -4.59
C ARG A 192 -17.63 -37.53 -4.12
N ARG A 193 -17.29 -36.54 -3.30
CA ARG A 193 -15.95 -36.35 -2.76
C ARG A 193 -15.74 -37.16 -1.49
N ASP A 194 -14.52 -37.62 -1.32
CA ASP A 194 -14.12 -38.40 -0.16
C ASP A 194 -14.03 -37.51 1.08
N ALA A 195 -14.95 -37.70 2.02
CA ALA A 195 -14.97 -36.98 3.28
C ALA A 195 -13.90 -37.47 4.27
N SER A 196 -13.27 -38.63 4.04
CA SER A 196 -12.25 -39.20 4.92
C SER A 196 -10.87 -38.54 4.75
N VAL A 197 -10.67 -37.71 3.72
CA VAL A 197 -9.39 -37.05 3.45
C VAL A 197 -9.57 -35.54 3.33
N LEU A 198 -8.75 -34.79 4.07
CA LEU A 198 -8.75 -33.33 4.09
C LEU A 198 -7.40 -32.77 3.61
N CYS A 199 -7.41 -31.92 2.59
CA CYS A 199 -6.23 -31.22 2.09
C CYS A 199 -6.19 -29.79 2.61
N VAL A 200 -5.09 -29.43 3.30
CA VAL A 200 -4.89 -28.11 3.89
C VAL A 200 -3.96 -27.29 3.01
N VAL A 201 -4.41 -26.14 2.53
CA VAL A 201 -3.66 -25.25 1.63
C VAL A 201 -3.53 -23.84 2.21
N GLU A 202 -2.54 -23.06 1.75
CA GLU A 202 -2.34 -21.69 2.24
C GLU A 202 -3.43 -20.74 1.72
N THR A 203 -3.75 -20.80 0.43
CA THR A 203 -4.63 -19.82 -0.24
C THR A 203 -5.70 -20.48 -1.13
N PRO A 204 -6.77 -19.76 -1.51
CA PRO A 204 -7.74 -20.25 -2.49
C PRO A 204 -7.13 -20.54 -3.86
N ALA A 205 -6.06 -19.81 -4.25
CA ALA A 205 -5.33 -20.07 -5.49
C ALA A 205 -4.67 -21.46 -5.48
N ASP A 206 -4.09 -21.86 -4.35
CA ASP A 206 -3.51 -23.20 -4.18
C ASP A 206 -4.58 -24.30 -4.30
N GLN A 207 -5.76 -24.08 -3.71
CA GLN A 207 -6.90 -24.98 -3.87
C GLN A 207 -7.28 -25.13 -5.35
N VAL A 208 -7.44 -24.02 -6.07
CA VAL A 208 -7.78 -24.02 -7.50
C VAL A 208 -6.74 -24.80 -8.29
N MET A 209 -5.45 -24.65 -7.98
CA MET A 209 -4.41 -25.38 -8.68
C MET A 209 -4.49 -26.89 -8.49
N ILE A 210 -4.76 -27.35 -7.27
CA ILE A 210 -4.94 -28.79 -7.01
C ILE A 210 -6.20 -29.31 -7.72
N GLU A 211 -7.30 -28.55 -7.69
CA GLU A 211 -8.54 -28.90 -8.38
C GLU A 211 -8.37 -29.06 -9.90
N GLN A 212 -7.59 -28.17 -10.53
CA GLN A 212 -7.30 -28.25 -11.98
C GLN A 212 -6.58 -29.54 -12.38
N THR A 213 -5.90 -30.22 -11.46
CA THR A 213 -5.26 -31.51 -11.76
C THR A 213 -6.28 -32.64 -11.96
N LEU A 214 -7.51 -32.49 -11.45
CA LEU A 214 -8.55 -33.53 -11.44
C LEU A 214 -8.13 -34.86 -10.76
N THR A 215 -7.01 -34.86 -10.03
CA THR A 215 -6.47 -36.07 -9.37
C THR A 215 -6.95 -36.22 -7.92
N TYR A 216 -7.24 -35.10 -7.25
CA TYR A 216 -7.66 -35.09 -5.86
C TYR A 216 -9.19 -35.09 -5.73
N ARG A 217 -9.73 -36.00 -4.92
CA ARG A 217 -11.18 -36.13 -4.68
C ARG A 217 -11.61 -35.87 -3.24
N GLY A 218 -10.69 -35.47 -2.36
CA GLY A 218 -11.03 -35.18 -0.96
C GLY A 218 -11.63 -33.78 -0.77
N LYS A 219 -11.74 -33.38 0.50
CA LYS A 219 -12.22 -32.06 0.92
C LYS A 219 -11.04 -31.14 1.26
N TYR A 220 -11.28 -29.84 1.41
CA TYR A 220 -10.22 -28.86 1.70
C TYR A 220 -10.41 -28.12 3.01
N PHE A 221 -9.32 -27.49 3.45
CA PHE A 221 -9.33 -26.34 4.34
C PHE A 221 -8.29 -25.30 3.88
N VAL A 222 -8.67 -24.03 3.82
CA VAL A 222 -7.82 -22.93 3.36
C VAL A 222 -7.42 -22.06 4.54
N LEU A 223 -6.11 -21.97 4.80
CA LEU A 223 -5.55 -21.25 5.96
C LEU A 223 -5.68 -19.72 5.84
N MET A 224 -5.76 -19.19 4.63
CA MET A 224 -5.67 -17.74 4.33
C MET A 224 -4.31 -17.13 4.68
N GLY A 225 -3.24 -17.92 4.51
CA GLY A 225 -1.88 -17.50 4.76
C GLY A 225 -1.04 -18.59 5.40
N ARG A 226 0.02 -18.14 6.08
CA ARG A 226 1.01 -18.99 6.75
C ARG A 226 1.55 -18.28 7.99
N LEU A 227 2.16 -19.03 8.89
CA LEU A 227 2.81 -18.48 10.08
C LEU A 227 3.98 -17.57 9.66
N SER A 228 3.96 -16.33 10.13
CA SER A 228 5.07 -15.38 9.95
C SER A 228 5.30 -14.60 11.25
N PRO A 229 6.23 -15.05 12.12
CA PRO A 229 6.55 -14.33 13.35
C PRO A 229 7.05 -12.90 13.11
N LEU A 230 7.73 -12.67 11.98
CA LEU A 230 8.25 -11.35 11.61
C LEU A 230 7.12 -10.36 11.29
N ASP A 231 6.03 -10.84 10.68
CA ASP A 231 4.85 -10.04 10.35
C ASP A 231 3.78 -10.09 11.45
N GLY A 232 4.06 -10.76 12.58
CA GLY A 232 3.11 -10.93 13.68
C GLY A 232 1.93 -11.85 13.36
N ILE A 233 2.03 -12.69 12.32
CA ILE A 233 0.97 -13.63 11.91
C ILE A 233 1.17 -14.96 12.65
N GLY A 234 0.25 -15.26 13.57
CA GLY A 234 0.25 -16.47 14.38
C GLY A 234 -0.84 -17.48 14.00
N PRO A 235 -1.03 -18.53 14.84
CA PRO A 235 -2.00 -19.60 14.61
C PRO A 235 -3.46 -19.16 14.46
N ARG A 236 -3.85 -18.08 15.15
CA ARG A 236 -5.24 -17.58 15.14
C ARG A 236 -5.55 -16.89 13.82
N GLU A 237 -4.59 -16.13 13.33
CA GLU A 237 -4.67 -15.35 12.10
C GLU A 237 -4.81 -16.23 10.86
N ILE A 238 -4.26 -17.46 10.91
CA ILE A 238 -4.39 -18.47 9.85
C ILE A 238 -5.45 -19.55 10.17
N HIS A 239 -6.33 -19.28 11.14
CA HIS A 239 -7.50 -20.08 11.46
C HIS A 239 -7.23 -21.56 11.85
N LEU A 240 -6.14 -21.84 12.57
CA LEU A 240 -5.82 -23.23 12.97
C LEU A 240 -6.87 -23.86 13.89
N ASP A 241 -7.56 -23.07 14.71
CA ASP A 241 -8.66 -23.57 15.56
C ASP A 241 -9.81 -24.13 14.70
N ARG A 242 -10.13 -23.44 13.60
CA ARG A 242 -11.16 -23.90 12.65
C ARG A 242 -10.70 -25.11 11.85
N LEU A 243 -9.41 -25.19 11.50
CA LEU A 243 -8.85 -26.38 10.87
C LEU A 243 -9.00 -27.60 11.78
N LEU A 244 -8.67 -27.45 13.06
CA LEU A 244 -8.78 -28.53 14.03
C LEU A 244 -10.23 -29.00 14.15
N ALA A 245 -11.17 -28.08 14.37
CA ALA A 245 -12.60 -28.38 14.42
C ALA A 245 -13.07 -29.09 13.14
N ARG A 246 -12.67 -28.58 11.96
CA ARG A 246 -12.98 -29.19 10.66
C ARG A 246 -12.48 -30.63 10.54
N ALA A 247 -11.30 -30.92 11.07
CA ALA A 247 -10.68 -32.24 10.97
C ALA A 247 -11.28 -33.24 11.97
N THR A 248 -11.84 -32.79 13.10
CA THR A 248 -12.27 -33.68 14.20
C THR A 248 -13.79 -33.75 14.41
N GLU A 249 -14.54 -32.69 14.11
CA GLU A 249 -15.96 -32.57 14.47
C GLU A 249 -16.90 -33.15 13.39
N PRO A 250 -17.83 -34.05 13.75
CA PRO A 250 -18.78 -34.65 12.80
C PRO A 250 -19.66 -33.65 12.05
N GLU A 251 -20.08 -32.57 12.72
CA GLU A 251 -20.92 -31.52 12.13
C GLU A 251 -20.21 -30.78 10.99
N LEU A 252 -18.88 -30.72 11.07
CA LEU A 252 -18.02 -30.17 10.02
C LEU A 252 -17.54 -31.27 9.06
N GLY A 253 -18.03 -32.51 9.13
CA GLY A 253 -17.62 -33.60 8.25
C GLY A 253 -16.29 -34.26 8.60
N GLY A 254 -15.84 -34.11 9.86
CA GLY A 254 -14.85 -34.99 10.47
C GLY A 254 -15.51 -36.18 11.21
N PRO A 255 -14.77 -36.92 12.05
CA PRO A 255 -13.31 -36.98 12.05
C PRO A 255 -12.81 -37.54 10.72
N VAL A 256 -11.77 -36.93 10.17
CA VAL A 256 -11.16 -37.39 8.92
C VAL A 256 -10.12 -38.48 9.19
N GLY A 257 -9.95 -39.40 8.25
CA GLY A 257 -8.94 -40.47 8.33
C GLY A 257 -7.52 -39.98 8.01
N GLU A 258 -7.39 -38.95 7.17
CA GLU A 258 -6.10 -38.37 6.79
C GLU A 258 -6.19 -36.86 6.53
N VAL A 259 -5.16 -36.14 6.99
CA VAL A 259 -4.94 -34.73 6.63
C VAL A 259 -3.67 -34.60 5.78
N ILE A 260 -3.83 -34.15 4.55
CA ILE A 260 -2.74 -33.81 3.64
C ILE A 260 -2.37 -32.36 3.84
N VAL A 261 -1.16 -32.07 4.28
CA VAL A 261 -0.64 -30.71 4.40
C VAL A 261 0.01 -30.31 3.08
N ALA A 262 -0.64 -29.39 2.39
CA ALA A 262 -0.30 -28.85 1.08
C ALA A 262 0.05 -27.35 1.14
N THR A 263 0.70 -26.92 2.23
CA THR A 263 1.31 -25.59 2.29
C THR A 263 2.50 -25.49 1.33
N ASN A 264 2.90 -24.28 0.98
CA ASN A 264 3.98 -24.01 0.04
C ASN A 264 5.33 -24.45 0.60
N PHE A 265 6.28 -24.79 -0.29
CA PHE A 265 7.63 -25.21 0.10
C PHE A 265 8.58 -24.02 0.36
N THR A 266 8.08 -23.01 1.06
CA THR A 266 8.87 -21.87 1.58
C THR A 266 9.25 -22.11 3.04
N SER A 267 10.19 -21.33 3.57
CA SER A 267 10.60 -21.44 4.99
C SER A 267 9.40 -21.31 5.95
N GLU A 268 8.53 -20.31 5.73
CA GLU A 268 7.31 -20.11 6.52
C GLU A 268 6.27 -21.21 6.28
N GLY A 269 6.10 -21.66 5.03
CA GLY A 269 5.16 -22.72 4.67
C GLY A 269 5.55 -24.07 5.30
N GLU A 270 6.85 -24.35 5.42
CA GLU A 270 7.40 -25.52 6.10
C GLU A 270 7.24 -25.44 7.62
N ALA A 271 7.50 -24.27 8.22
CA ALA A 271 7.24 -24.05 9.64
C ALA A 271 5.74 -24.25 9.97
N THR A 272 4.87 -23.73 9.10
CA THR A 272 3.42 -23.91 9.18
C THR A 272 3.03 -25.37 9.05
N ALA A 273 3.61 -26.10 8.09
CA ALA A 273 3.36 -27.52 7.90
C ALA A 273 3.74 -28.35 9.11
N HIS A 274 4.92 -28.09 9.67
CA HIS A 274 5.40 -28.76 10.87
C HIS A 274 4.46 -28.51 12.06
N TYR A 275 4.07 -27.25 12.28
CA TYR A 275 3.16 -26.89 13.37
C TYR A 275 1.80 -27.59 13.24
N ILE A 276 1.18 -27.55 12.06
CA ILE A 276 -0.08 -28.25 11.78
C ILE A 276 0.07 -29.76 11.98
N GLY A 277 1.18 -30.33 11.52
CA GLY A 277 1.47 -31.75 11.66
C GLY A 277 1.52 -32.20 13.11
N GLU A 278 2.26 -31.51 13.96
CA GLU A 278 2.35 -31.84 15.39
C GLU A 278 1.01 -31.65 16.10
N MET A 279 0.30 -30.56 15.81
CA MET A 279 -1.02 -30.28 16.36
C MET A 279 -2.05 -31.38 16.05
N LEU A 280 -2.11 -31.85 14.80
CA LEU A 280 -3.08 -32.86 14.38
C LEU A 280 -2.68 -34.27 14.79
N LYS A 281 -1.39 -34.61 14.78
CA LYS A 281 -0.89 -35.90 15.30
C LYS A 281 -1.18 -36.05 16.80
N ALA A 282 -1.06 -34.97 17.58
CA ALA A 282 -1.42 -34.98 19.00
C ALA A 282 -2.90 -35.30 19.24
N ARG A 283 -3.75 -35.20 18.21
CA ARG A 283 -5.18 -35.57 18.21
C ARG A 283 -5.44 -36.96 17.62
N GLY A 284 -4.41 -37.71 17.28
CA GLY A 284 -4.50 -39.06 16.72
C GLY A 284 -4.81 -39.11 15.22
N LEU A 285 -4.74 -37.98 14.51
CA LEU A 285 -4.97 -37.94 13.07
C LEU A 285 -3.72 -38.36 12.29
N LYS A 286 -3.92 -39.11 11.20
CA LYS A 286 -2.87 -39.37 10.23
C LYS A 286 -2.60 -38.09 9.44
N VAL A 287 -1.34 -37.65 9.40
CA VAL A 287 -0.92 -36.47 8.64
C VAL A 287 0.08 -36.87 7.59
N SER A 288 -0.13 -36.42 6.35
CA SER A 288 0.81 -36.56 5.25
C SER A 288 1.21 -35.18 4.70
N ARG A 289 2.32 -35.13 3.97
CA ARG A 289 2.84 -33.93 3.32
C ARG A 289 2.90 -34.19 1.83
N LEU A 290 2.60 -33.17 1.02
CA LEU A 290 2.87 -33.24 -0.41
C LEU A 290 4.34 -33.60 -0.68
N ALA A 291 4.57 -34.39 -1.72
CA ALA A 291 5.92 -34.70 -2.15
C ALA A 291 6.64 -33.43 -2.58
N ARG A 292 7.93 -33.35 -2.26
CA ARG A 292 8.84 -32.30 -2.72
C ARG A 292 9.92 -32.95 -3.57
N GLY A 293 10.30 -32.31 -4.66
CA GLY A 293 11.38 -32.81 -5.49
C GLY A 293 11.40 -32.20 -6.88
N VAL A 294 12.08 -32.91 -7.77
CA VAL A 294 12.30 -32.50 -9.17
C VAL A 294 10.99 -32.57 -9.95
N PRO A 295 10.63 -31.51 -10.73
CA PRO A 295 9.44 -31.53 -11.56
C PRO A 295 9.55 -32.58 -12.68
N VAL A 296 8.41 -33.16 -13.06
CA VAL A 296 8.35 -34.10 -14.19
C VAL A 296 8.74 -33.37 -15.48
N GLY A 297 9.61 -34.01 -16.27
CA GLY A 297 10.13 -33.43 -17.52
C GLY A 297 11.28 -32.44 -17.33
N GLY A 298 11.73 -32.19 -16.09
CA GLY A 298 12.94 -31.43 -15.81
C GLY A 298 14.21 -32.29 -15.93
N GLU A 299 15.30 -31.69 -16.39
CA GLU A 299 16.63 -32.29 -16.38
C GLU A 299 17.40 -31.83 -15.13
N LEU A 300 18.12 -32.74 -14.47
CA LEU A 300 18.82 -32.43 -13.21
C LEU A 300 19.83 -31.28 -13.34
N GLU A 301 20.42 -31.08 -14.52
CA GLU A 301 21.37 -29.99 -14.79
C GLU A 301 20.73 -28.60 -14.62
N TYR A 302 19.41 -28.48 -14.83
CA TYR A 302 18.68 -27.20 -14.76
C TYR A 302 17.87 -27.02 -13.47
N VAL A 303 18.00 -27.94 -12.51
CA VAL A 303 17.32 -27.86 -11.22
C VAL A 303 18.26 -27.26 -10.18
N ASP A 304 17.74 -26.40 -9.29
CA ASP A 304 18.55 -25.82 -8.23
C ASP A 304 19.06 -26.90 -7.25
N ALA A 305 20.27 -26.68 -6.72
CA ALA A 305 20.93 -27.64 -5.84
C ALA A 305 20.11 -27.94 -4.57
N GLY A 306 19.29 -27.00 -4.08
CA GLY A 306 18.44 -27.19 -2.91
C GLY A 306 17.33 -28.20 -3.17
N THR A 307 16.64 -28.07 -4.32
CA THR A 307 15.63 -29.04 -4.77
C THR A 307 16.23 -30.43 -4.99
N ILE A 308 17.41 -30.53 -5.61
CA ILE A 308 18.10 -31.82 -5.80
C ILE A 308 18.46 -32.45 -4.45
N ALA A 309 19.12 -31.69 -3.57
CA ALA A 309 19.51 -32.16 -2.24
C ALA A 309 18.29 -32.70 -1.48
N ARG A 310 17.16 -32.00 -1.57
CA ARG A 310 15.93 -32.43 -0.91
C ARG A 310 15.30 -33.67 -1.55
N ALA A 311 15.27 -33.75 -2.88
CA ALA A 311 14.79 -34.94 -3.59
C ALA A 311 15.60 -36.20 -3.24
N VAL A 312 16.93 -36.07 -3.05
CA VAL A 312 17.80 -37.17 -2.62
C VAL A 312 17.52 -37.60 -1.18
N MET A 313 17.30 -36.65 -0.28
CA MET A 313 16.95 -36.93 1.12
C MET A 313 15.60 -37.63 1.25
N ASP A 314 14.60 -37.17 0.51
CA ASP A 314 13.22 -37.67 0.57
C ASP A 314 12.93 -38.81 -0.44
N ARG A 315 13.99 -39.47 -0.96
CA ARG A 315 13.85 -40.56 -1.95
C ARG A 315 13.02 -41.72 -1.40
N ARG A 316 12.19 -42.30 -2.26
CA ARG A 316 11.31 -43.43 -1.91
C ARG A 316 11.84 -44.73 -2.50
N ASN A 317 11.56 -45.84 -1.83
CA ASN A 317 11.80 -47.17 -2.39
C ASN A 317 10.80 -47.47 -3.52
N LEU A 318 11.23 -48.29 -4.48
CA LEU A 318 10.39 -48.82 -5.56
C LEU A 318 9.71 -50.12 -5.12
#